data_AF-A5D659-F1
#
_entry.id   AF-A5D659-F1
#
_cell.length_a   1.000
_cell.length_b   1.000
_cell.length_c   1.000
_cell.angle_alpha   90.00
_cell.angle_beta   90.00
_cell.angle_gamma   90.00
#
_symmetry.space_group_name_H-M   'P 1'
#
loop_
_entity.id
_entity.type
_entity.pdbx_description
1 polymer ?
#
loop_
_entity_poly.entity_id
_entity_poly.type
_entity_poly.pdbx_seq_one_letter_code
_entity_poly.pdbx_strand_id
1 'polypeptide(L)'
;MKPAGRTQIFAVFILLVVLLAGIWPNPAFAAAEDRENILVFWTEGERLKAVTLVCVQGSRGPLGIVAIPVHVRLDGGGTGWTVAEAYAKLGREGLTAQLEYLFRTPISRYLSVDQATLDKVSSIIGPVMMGDRPATMAEVFEGTYTGGEIEPQAEIRCLAARLTEPRVVVKAPQLVWLFSSEVKTNLGYRNIWNIYRAVAEKGPGILNKKALTGKDCWAGSRRYREVPPEAWVNVLNEVSRA
;
A
#
# COMPACT_ATOMS: atom_id res chain seq x y z
N MET A 1 4.98 -20.59 18.72
CA MET A 1 4.13 -19.38 18.81
C MET A 1 4.30 -18.56 17.52
N LYS A 2 3.25 -18.43 16.71
CA LYS A 2 3.27 -17.74 15.40
C LYS A 2 2.88 -16.26 15.57
N PRO A 3 3.58 -15.32 14.92
CA PRO A 3 2.96 -14.11 14.41
C PRO A 3 3.04 -14.15 12.89
N ALA A 4 1.99 -14.69 12.25
CA ALA A 4 1.70 -14.49 10.84
C ALA A 4 0.51 -13.52 10.81
N GLY A 5 0.77 -12.23 10.62
CA GLY A 5 -0.29 -11.22 10.68
C GLY A 5 0.19 -9.77 10.54
N ARG A 6 1.25 -9.51 9.76
CA ARG A 6 1.84 -8.15 9.63
C ARG A 6 1.84 -7.59 8.21
N THR A 7 1.10 -8.18 7.28
CA THR A 7 1.18 -7.85 5.84
C THR A 7 -0.11 -7.29 5.25
N GLN A 8 -1.06 -6.88 6.09
CA GLN A 8 -2.40 -6.51 5.65
C GLN A 8 -2.66 -4.98 5.56
N ILE A 9 -1.69 -4.19 5.14
CA ILE A 9 -1.67 -2.79 5.56
C ILE A 9 -2.16 -1.77 4.49
N PHE A 10 -1.98 -1.99 3.19
CA PHE A 10 -1.86 -0.82 2.26
C PHE A 10 -2.92 -0.59 1.18
N ALA A 11 -3.87 -1.51 0.97
CA ALA A 11 -5.03 -1.25 0.10
C ALA A 11 -5.88 -0.06 0.54
N VAL A 12 -5.82 0.20 1.83
CA VAL A 12 -6.53 1.23 2.57
C VAL A 12 -6.01 2.63 2.27
N PHE A 13 -4.69 2.77 2.13
CA PHE A 13 -4.08 4.08 1.90
C PHE A 13 -4.34 4.56 0.47
N ILE A 14 -4.26 3.64 -0.49
CA ILE A 14 -4.60 3.90 -1.89
C ILE A 14 -6.07 4.31 -1.97
N LEU A 15 -6.97 3.56 -1.34
CA LEU A 15 -8.40 3.89 -1.22
C LEU A 15 -8.64 5.27 -0.59
N LEU A 16 -7.81 5.71 0.36
CA LEU A 16 -7.89 7.02 1.00
C LEU A 16 -7.50 8.16 0.05
N VAL A 17 -6.37 8.01 -0.64
CA VAL A 17 -5.91 8.96 -1.67
C VAL A 17 -6.90 9.05 -2.84
N VAL A 18 -7.51 7.91 -3.16
CA VAL A 18 -8.57 7.69 -4.16
C VAL A 18 -9.84 8.43 -3.78
N LEU A 19 -10.46 8.12 -2.63
CA LEU A 19 -11.75 8.68 -2.23
C LEU A 19 -11.72 10.21 -2.03
N LEU A 20 -10.55 10.78 -1.74
CA LEU A 20 -10.39 12.22 -1.51
C LEU A 20 -10.22 13.04 -2.78
N ALA A 21 -9.77 12.44 -3.87
CA ALA A 21 -9.68 13.12 -5.16
C ALA A 21 -11.05 13.33 -5.83
N GLY A 22 -12.12 12.72 -5.29
CA GLY A 22 -13.53 12.82 -5.72
C GLY A 22 -14.14 14.22 -5.81
N ILE A 23 -13.47 15.26 -5.30
CA ILE A 23 -14.05 16.58 -5.03
C ILE A 23 -13.61 17.65 -6.05
N TRP A 24 -12.73 17.34 -6.99
CA TRP A 24 -12.25 18.33 -7.96
C TRP A 24 -13.07 18.40 -9.28
N PRO A 25 -13.41 19.60 -9.78
CA PRO A 25 -14.07 19.79 -11.07
C PRO A 25 -13.08 19.67 -12.26
N ASN A 26 -13.57 19.11 -13.36
CA ASN A 26 -12.80 18.61 -14.53
C ASN A 26 -12.41 19.67 -15.58
N PRO A 27 -11.28 19.43 -16.26
CA PRO A 27 -11.21 19.53 -17.73
C PRO A 27 -10.82 18.17 -18.38
N ALA A 28 -11.18 18.02 -19.66
CA ALA A 28 -11.21 16.78 -20.43
C ALA A 28 -9.87 16.01 -20.55
N PHE A 29 -9.96 14.67 -20.64
CA PHE A 29 -8.88 13.70 -20.46
C PHE A 29 -8.46 12.98 -21.76
N ALA A 30 -7.14 12.88 -21.99
CA ALA A 30 -6.54 11.93 -22.95
C ALA A 30 -6.44 10.50 -22.35
N ALA A 31 -6.05 9.49 -23.14
CA ALA A 31 -5.95 8.07 -22.79
C ALA A 31 -4.69 7.74 -21.95
N ALA A 32 -4.82 6.92 -20.90
CA ALA A 32 -3.75 6.57 -19.95
C ALA A 32 -3.09 5.24 -20.38
N GLU A 33 -1.79 5.06 -20.07
CA GLU A 33 -1.06 3.81 -20.35
C GLU A 33 -1.77 2.58 -19.75
N ASP A 34 -1.72 1.44 -20.45
CA ASP A 34 -2.50 0.24 -20.13
C ASP A 34 -2.14 -0.41 -18.77
N ARG A 35 -0.99 -0.07 -18.18
CA ARG A 35 -0.57 -0.59 -16.87
C ARG A 35 0.34 0.39 -16.13
N GLU A 36 0.00 0.70 -14.89
CA GLU A 36 0.80 1.54 -14.00
C GLU A 36 1.19 0.79 -12.73
N ASN A 37 2.46 0.89 -12.33
CA ASN A 37 2.98 0.31 -11.11
C ASN A 37 3.45 1.44 -10.16
N ILE A 38 2.96 1.42 -8.93
CA ILE A 38 3.18 2.46 -7.93
C ILE A 38 3.76 1.82 -6.67
N LEU A 39 4.92 2.29 -6.20
CA LEU A 39 5.42 1.90 -4.89
C LEU A 39 4.90 2.83 -3.79
N VAL A 40 4.30 2.25 -2.77
CA VAL A 40 3.87 2.94 -1.56
C VAL A 40 4.88 2.64 -0.45
N PHE A 41 5.54 3.69 0.06
CA PHE A 41 6.47 3.64 1.18
C PHE A 41 5.78 4.19 2.43
N TRP A 42 5.86 3.42 3.51
CA TRP A 42 5.49 3.89 4.83
C TRP A 42 6.73 4.03 5.69
N THR A 43 6.97 5.24 6.18
CA THR A 43 8.11 5.57 7.01
C THR A 43 7.71 6.03 8.40
N GLU A 44 8.67 6.00 9.32
CA GLU A 44 8.63 6.71 10.58
C GLU A 44 9.97 7.43 10.71
N GLY A 45 9.97 8.72 10.38
CA GLY A 45 11.19 9.46 10.08
C GLY A 45 11.92 8.83 8.89
N GLU A 46 13.18 8.47 9.09
CA GLU A 46 14.01 7.81 8.06
C GLU A 46 13.84 6.29 8.02
N ARG A 47 13.11 5.72 8.98
CA ARG A 47 12.94 4.26 9.09
C ARG A 47 11.79 3.79 8.22
N LEU A 48 12.05 2.82 7.35
CA LEU A 48 11.02 2.15 6.56
C LEU A 48 10.23 1.17 7.45
N LYS A 49 8.92 1.40 7.59
CA LYS A 49 7.98 0.48 8.26
C LYS A 49 7.40 -0.56 7.32
N ALA A 50 7.12 -0.17 6.07
CA ALA A 50 6.63 -1.10 5.05
C ALA A 50 6.74 -0.54 3.62
N VAL A 51 6.71 -1.46 2.66
CA VAL A 51 6.65 -1.17 1.22
C VAL A 51 5.55 -1.99 0.59
N THR A 52 4.80 -1.39 -0.33
CA THR A 52 3.77 -2.08 -1.11
C THR A 52 3.90 -1.71 -2.57
N LEU A 53 3.78 -2.69 -3.44
CA LEU A 53 3.63 -2.48 -4.88
C LEU A 53 2.15 -2.52 -5.25
N VAL A 54 1.69 -1.48 -5.94
CA VAL A 54 0.33 -1.33 -6.44
C VAL A 54 0.37 -1.40 -7.94
N CYS A 55 -0.50 -2.21 -8.52
CA CYS A 55 -0.57 -2.44 -9.96
C CYS A 55 -1.98 -2.09 -10.43
N VAL A 56 -2.05 -1.10 -11.31
CA VAL A 56 -3.30 -0.62 -11.90
C VAL A 56 -3.32 -1.08 -13.35
N GLN A 57 -4.28 -1.91 -13.72
CA GLN A 57 -4.46 -2.37 -15.10
C GLN A 57 -5.52 -1.52 -15.82
N GLY A 58 -5.09 -0.44 -16.48
CA GLY A 58 -5.99 0.48 -17.15
C GLY A 58 -7.09 1.05 -16.23
N SER A 59 -8.10 1.65 -16.83
CA SER A 59 -9.23 2.25 -16.09
C SER A 59 -10.27 1.25 -15.59
N ARG A 60 -10.18 -0.01 -16.06
CA ARG A 60 -11.20 -1.05 -15.80
C ARG A 60 -10.63 -2.39 -15.34
N GLY A 61 -9.32 -2.59 -15.27
CA GLY A 61 -8.75 -3.84 -14.77
C GLY A 61 -8.76 -3.92 -13.24
N PRO A 62 -8.40 -5.08 -12.69
CA PRO A 62 -8.21 -5.23 -11.25
C PRO A 62 -7.07 -4.34 -10.75
N LEU A 63 -7.14 -3.98 -9.48
CA LEU A 63 -6.08 -3.27 -8.79
C LEU A 63 -5.36 -4.26 -7.88
N GLY A 64 -4.17 -4.67 -8.32
CA GLY A 64 -3.32 -5.62 -7.62
C GLY A 64 -2.45 -4.94 -6.57
N ILE A 65 -2.29 -5.58 -5.42
CA ILE A 65 -1.53 -5.04 -4.28
C ILE A 65 -0.63 -6.13 -3.72
N VAL A 66 0.67 -5.91 -3.78
CA VAL A 66 1.68 -6.79 -3.21
C VAL A 66 2.32 -6.12 -2.00
N ALA A 67 2.02 -6.63 -0.81
CA ALA A 67 2.68 -6.19 0.41
C ALA A 67 4.07 -6.84 0.54
N ILE A 68 5.11 -6.03 0.69
CA ILE A 68 6.51 -6.47 0.73
C ILE A 68 7.04 -6.30 2.15
N PRO A 69 7.23 -7.40 2.93
CA PRO A 69 7.74 -7.30 4.29
C PRO A 69 9.16 -6.69 4.31
N VAL A 70 9.42 -5.79 5.25
CA VAL A 70 10.70 -5.07 5.34
C VAL A 70 11.91 -5.95 5.68
N HIS A 71 11.68 -7.15 6.20
CA HIS A 71 12.72 -8.13 6.53
C HIS A 71 12.95 -9.15 5.40
N VAL A 72 12.28 -9.00 4.25
CA VAL A 72 12.58 -9.80 3.06
C VAL A 72 13.97 -9.45 2.55
N ARG A 73 14.77 -10.47 2.24
CA ARG A 73 16.09 -10.33 1.62
C ARG A 73 15.93 -10.13 0.11
N LEU A 74 16.69 -9.19 -0.45
CA LEU A 74 16.57 -8.81 -1.87
C LEU A 74 17.41 -9.68 -2.81
N ASP A 75 18.37 -10.46 -2.30
CA ASP A 75 19.20 -11.37 -3.09
C ASP A 75 18.78 -12.85 -2.90
N GLY A 76 18.73 -13.58 -4.01
CA GLY A 76 18.35 -15.00 -4.08
C GLY A 76 19.35 -15.99 -3.46
N GLY A 77 20.32 -15.52 -2.67
CA GLY A 77 21.29 -16.34 -1.93
C GLY A 77 22.39 -15.46 -1.30
N GLY A 78 22.69 -15.64 0.00
CA GLY A 78 23.86 -15.01 0.66
C GLY A 78 23.61 -13.90 1.69
N THR A 79 24.58 -12.97 1.80
CA THR A 79 24.70 -11.89 2.82
C THR A 79 24.02 -10.57 2.43
N GLY A 80 23.09 -10.58 1.47
CA GLY A 80 22.50 -9.35 0.98
C GLY A 80 21.56 -8.66 1.95
N TRP A 81 21.19 -7.44 1.56
CA TRP A 81 20.36 -6.56 2.37
C TRP A 81 18.91 -7.00 2.36
N THR A 82 18.26 -6.78 3.50
CA THR A 82 16.81 -6.78 3.59
C THR A 82 16.24 -5.50 2.98
N VAL A 83 14.95 -5.51 2.65
CA VAL A 83 14.22 -4.33 2.16
C VAL A 83 14.45 -3.10 3.07
N ALA A 84 14.39 -3.26 4.39
CA ALA A 84 14.65 -2.19 5.36
C ALA A 84 16.07 -1.62 5.23
N GLU A 85 17.08 -2.48 5.14
CA GLU A 85 18.48 -2.05 5.06
C GLU A 85 18.82 -1.46 3.71
N ALA A 86 18.28 -2.02 2.64
CA ALA A 86 18.44 -1.48 1.30
C ALA A 86 17.85 -0.07 1.23
N TYR A 87 16.68 0.17 1.83
CA TYR A 87 16.12 1.52 1.95
C TYR A 87 17.03 2.44 2.77
N ALA A 88 17.52 2.00 3.93
CA ALA A 88 18.38 2.81 4.78
C ALA A 88 19.71 3.18 4.10
N LYS A 89 20.27 2.29 3.27
CA LYS A 89 21.55 2.51 2.60
C LYS A 89 21.44 3.20 1.24
N LEU A 90 20.43 2.85 0.45
CA LEU A 90 20.30 3.30 -0.94
C LEU A 90 19.21 4.36 -1.12
N GLY A 91 18.41 4.60 -0.09
CA GLY A 91 17.23 5.45 -0.17
C GLY A 91 16.12 4.84 -1.01
N ARG A 92 15.09 5.67 -1.27
CA ARG A 92 13.91 5.31 -2.06
C ARG A 92 14.29 4.84 -3.46
N GLU A 93 15.12 5.59 -4.18
CA GLU A 93 15.41 5.35 -5.60
C GLU A 93 16.17 4.04 -5.81
N GLY A 94 17.19 3.77 -4.99
CA GLY A 94 17.91 2.52 -5.10
C GLY A 94 17.07 1.30 -4.70
N LEU A 95 16.19 1.43 -3.69
CA LEU A 95 15.25 0.34 -3.39
C LEU A 95 14.24 0.14 -4.53
N THR A 96 13.73 1.20 -5.15
CA THR A 96 12.86 1.09 -6.33
C THR A 96 13.54 0.30 -7.45
N ALA A 97 14.78 0.64 -7.82
CA ALA A 97 15.51 -0.06 -8.88
C ALA A 97 15.71 -1.56 -8.58
N GLN A 98 15.98 -1.90 -7.31
CA GLN A 98 16.08 -3.31 -6.88
C GLN A 98 14.74 -4.05 -7.01
N LEU A 99 13.64 -3.40 -6.62
CA LEU A 99 12.31 -3.98 -6.74
C LEU A 99 11.86 -4.12 -8.21
N GLU A 100 12.19 -3.15 -9.07
CA GLU A 100 11.95 -3.24 -10.52
C GLU A 100 12.64 -4.47 -11.12
N TYR A 101 13.90 -4.70 -10.73
CA TYR A 101 14.66 -5.87 -11.14
C TYR A 101 14.00 -7.18 -10.67
N LEU A 102 13.61 -7.27 -9.40
CA LEU A 102 13.03 -8.47 -8.81
C LEU A 102 11.63 -8.79 -9.37
N PHE A 103 10.77 -7.79 -9.50
CA PHE A 103 9.43 -7.95 -10.06
C PHE A 103 9.41 -8.02 -11.59
N ARG A 104 10.54 -7.71 -12.25
CA ARG A 104 10.68 -7.61 -13.71
C ARG A 104 9.60 -6.69 -14.31
N THR A 105 9.36 -5.57 -13.65
CA THR A 105 8.34 -4.61 -14.08
C THR A 105 8.82 -3.18 -13.79
N PRO A 106 8.65 -2.22 -14.71
CA PRO A 106 8.99 -0.84 -14.45
C PRO A 106 8.05 -0.26 -13.38
N ILE A 107 8.59 0.53 -12.47
CA ILE A 107 7.89 1.22 -11.39
C ILE A 107 8.18 2.71 -11.53
N SER A 108 7.34 3.39 -12.31
CA SER A 108 7.51 4.81 -12.61
C SER A 108 6.97 5.74 -11.53
N ARG A 109 6.14 5.22 -10.61
CA ARG A 109 5.42 6.03 -9.63
C ARG A 109 5.71 5.61 -8.21
N TYR A 110 5.66 6.58 -7.31
CA TYR A 110 5.75 6.33 -5.89
C TYR A 110 4.87 7.26 -5.07
N LEU A 111 4.59 6.81 -3.86
CA LEU A 111 3.94 7.57 -2.82
C LEU A 111 4.64 7.23 -1.50
N SER A 112 5.02 8.23 -0.71
CA SER A 112 5.70 8.05 0.58
C SER A 112 4.96 8.80 1.67
N VAL A 113 4.64 8.09 2.74
CA VAL A 113 3.83 8.58 3.87
C VAL A 113 4.59 8.34 5.15
N ASP A 114 4.67 9.37 5.98
CA ASP A 114 5.20 9.22 7.32
C ASP A 114 4.11 8.81 8.33
N GLN A 115 4.51 8.11 9.39
CA GLN A 115 3.65 7.75 10.50
C GLN A 115 2.89 8.97 11.05
N ALA A 116 3.56 10.11 11.22
CA ALA A 116 2.93 11.31 11.75
C ALA A 116 1.77 11.79 10.85
N THR A 117 1.90 11.65 9.54
CA THR A 117 0.83 11.98 8.59
C THR A 117 -0.32 11.00 8.69
N LEU A 118 -0.05 9.70 8.85
CA LEU A 118 -1.10 8.70 9.11
C LEU A 118 -1.86 8.96 10.41
N ASP A 119 -1.16 9.37 11.46
CA ASP A 119 -1.79 9.68 12.76
C ASP A 119 -2.73 10.89 12.63
N LYS A 120 -2.31 11.93 11.90
CA LYS A 120 -3.17 13.09 11.57
C LYS A 120 -4.40 12.66 10.76
N VAL A 121 -4.22 11.84 9.72
CA VAL A 121 -5.34 11.27 8.93
C VAL A 121 -6.30 10.50 9.84
N SER A 122 -5.76 9.65 10.73
CA SER A 122 -6.53 8.87 11.70
C SER A 122 -7.35 9.76 12.62
N SER A 123 -6.76 10.87 13.10
CA SER A 123 -7.44 11.85 13.96
C SER A 123 -8.63 12.54 13.26
N ILE A 124 -8.51 12.78 11.95
CA ILE A 124 -9.53 13.47 11.15
C ILE A 124 -10.68 12.51 10.86
N ILE A 125 -10.38 11.30 10.39
CA ILE A 125 -11.38 10.28 10.04
C ILE A 125 -12.09 9.80 11.32
N GLY A 126 -11.34 9.63 12.41
CA GLY A 126 -11.79 8.99 13.64
C GLY A 126 -11.66 7.46 13.56
N PRO A 127 -12.14 6.74 14.59
CA PRO A 127 -12.01 5.29 14.65
C PRO A 127 -12.82 4.61 13.55
N VAL A 128 -12.32 3.45 13.11
CA VAL A 128 -12.91 2.52 12.14
C VAL A 128 -13.38 1.30 12.92
N MET A 129 -14.61 0.84 12.65
CA MET A 129 -15.11 -0.40 13.26
C MET A 129 -14.56 -1.61 12.49
N MET A 130 -13.76 -2.41 13.18
CA MET A 130 -13.18 -3.64 12.65
C MET A 130 -13.81 -4.83 13.37
N GLY A 131 -14.87 -5.37 12.78
CA GLY A 131 -15.82 -6.22 13.51
C GLY A 131 -16.44 -5.42 14.67
N ASP A 132 -16.36 -5.95 15.88
CA ASP A 132 -16.94 -5.32 17.07
C ASP A 132 -15.99 -4.38 17.82
N ARG A 133 -14.81 -4.10 17.26
CA ARG A 133 -13.78 -3.28 17.92
C ARG A 133 -13.51 -1.97 17.16
N PRO A 134 -13.50 -0.82 17.85
CA PRO A 134 -12.97 0.40 17.27
C PRO A 134 -11.45 0.29 17.16
N ALA A 135 -10.92 0.63 16.00
CA ALA A 135 -9.49 0.71 15.74
C ALA A 135 -9.18 2.06 15.09
N THR A 136 -8.04 2.65 15.43
CA THR A 136 -7.50 3.81 14.72
C THR A 136 -7.06 3.39 13.32
N MET A 137 -7.01 4.34 12.37
CA MET A 137 -6.45 4.04 11.05
C MET A 137 -5.03 3.50 11.19
N ALA A 138 -4.22 4.11 12.06
CA ALA A 138 -2.86 3.67 12.34
C ALA A 138 -2.81 2.21 12.82
N GLU A 139 -3.67 1.79 13.75
CA GLU A 139 -3.73 0.38 14.19
C GLU A 139 -4.18 -0.55 13.07
N VAL A 140 -5.16 -0.13 12.25
CA VAL A 140 -5.57 -0.88 11.06
C VAL A 140 -4.42 -1.02 10.08
N PHE A 141 -3.65 0.04 9.89
CA PHE A 141 -2.42 0.01 9.12
C PHE A 141 -1.34 -0.83 9.80
N GLU A 142 -1.21 -0.90 11.12
CA GLU A 142 -0.19 -1.76 11.73
C GLU A 142 -0.62 -3.23 11.80
N GLY A 143 -1.90 -3.52 11.58
CA GLY A 143 -2.50 -4.82 11.85
C GLY A 143 -2.50 -5.16 13.34
N THR A 144 -2.39 -4.17 14.23
CA THR A 144 -2.25 -4.34 15.68
C THR A 144 -3.60 -4.45 16.41
N TYR A 145 -4.70 -4.22 15.70
CA TYR A 145 -6.06 -4.21 16.26
C TYR A 145 -6.66 -5.61 16.50
N THR A 146 -6.02 -6.69 16.03
CA THR A 146 -6.43 -8.07 16.36
C THR A 146 -5.23 -8.94 16.77
N GLY A 147 -5.53 -9.98 17.54
CA GLY A 147 -4.58 -11.06 17.86
C GLY A 147 -4.66 -12.25 16.88
N GLY A 148 -5.30 -12.09 15.72
CA GLY A 148 -5.64 -13.19 14.79
C GLY A 148 -5.55 -12.80 13.32
N GLU A 149 -5.70 -13.78 12.42
CA GLU A 149 -5.66 -13.57 10.97
C GLU A 149 -6.99 -12.98 10.50
N ILE A 150 -6.94 -11.77 9.94
CA ILE A 150 -8.12 -11.10 9.39
C ILE A 150 -8.17 -11.37 7.90
N GLU A 151 -9.36 -11.43 7.34
CA GLU A 151 -9.53 -11.48 5.90
C GLU A 151 -9.19 -10.10 5.30
N PRO A 152 -8.17 -9.98 4.42
CA PRO A 152 -7.74 -8.68 3.89
C PRO A 152 -8.86 -7.91 3.17
N GLN A 153 -9.87 -8.60 2.64
CA GLN A 153 -11.02 -7.96 1.99
C GLN A 153 -11.98 -7.31 2.98
N ALA A 154 -12.17 -7.89 4.18
CA ALA A 154 -13.04 -7.34 5.20
C ALA A 154 -12.51 -5.98 5.68
N GLU A 155 -11.18 -5.87 5.85
CA GLU A 155 -10.54 -4.62 6.25
C GLU A 155 -10.81 -3.49 5.25
N ILE A 156 -10.58 -3.79 3.97
CA ILE A 156 -10.76 -2.84 2.87
C ILE A 156 -12.21 -2.35 2.83
N ARG A 157 -13.17 -3.26 3.02
CA ARG A 157 -14.60 -2.91 3.04
C ARG A 157 -14.96 -2.02 4.23
N CYS A 158 -14.50 -2.34 5.44
CA CYS A 158 -14.74 -1.52 6.63
C CYS A 158 -14.19 -0.10 6.45
N LEU A 159 -13.02 0.03 5.84
CA LEU A 159 -12.37 1.31 5.61
C LEU A 159 -13.05 2.10 4.49
N ALA A 160 -13.43 1.43 3.40
CA ALA A 160 -14.23 2.04 2.34
C ALA A 160 -15.54 2.59 2.89
N ALA A 161 -16.25 1.79 3.69
CA ALA A 161 -17.49 2.21 4.34
C ALA A 161 -17.24 3.44 5.23
N ARG A 162 -16.16 3.44 6.02
CA ARG A 162 -15.85 4.56 6.91
C ARG A 162 -15.56 5.86 6.15
N LEU A 163 -14.82 5.77 5.05
CA LEU A 163 -14.42 6.92 4.23
C LEU A 163 -15.58 7.52 3.43
N THR A 164 -16.63 6.75 3.15
CA THR A 164 -17.84 7.22 2.49
C THR A 164 -18.90 7.75 3.45
N GLU A 165 -18.67 7.67 4.76
CA GLU A 165 -19.61 8.24 5.73
C GLU A 165 -19.72 9.77 5.58
N PRO A 166 -20.94 10.35 5.66
CA PRO A 166 -21.14 11.79 5.48
C PRO A 166 -20.24 12.66 6.36
N ARG A 167 -20.00 12.25 7.61
CA ARG A 167 -19.12 12.96 8.56
C ARG A 167 -17.64 12.99 8.14
N VAL A 168 -17.18 12.02 7.34
CA VAL A 168 -15.81 11.99 6.80
C VAL A 168 -15.75 12.75 5.49
N VAL A 169 -16.77 12.64 4.64
CA VAL A 169 -16.87 13.39 3.38
C VAL A 169 -16.81 14.90 3.60
N VAL A 170 -17.47 15.42 4.65
CA VAL A 170 -17.37 16.85 5.01
C VAL A 170 -15.93 17.27 5.37
N LYS A 171 -15.10 16.35 5.87
CA LYS A 171 -13.68 16.59 6.21
C LYS A 171 -12.72 16.31 5.04
N ALA A 172 -13.24 15.90 3.89
CA ALA A 172 -12.41 15.55 2.76
C ALA A 172 -11.52 16.70 2.26
N PRO A 173 -11.92 17.99 2.24
CA PRO A 173 -11.02 19.08 1.88
C PRO A 173 -9.78 19.16 2.80
N GLN A 174 -9.97 18.94 4.11
CA GLN A 174 -8.88 18.91 5.08
C GLN A 174 -7.93 17.74 4.81
N LEU A 175 -8.49 16.57 4.49
CA LEU A 175 -7.69 15.41 4.14
C LEU A 175 -6.91 15.62 2.83
N VAL A 176 -7.53 16.19 1.79
CA VAL A 176 -6.86 16.54 0.53
C VAL A 176 -5.68 17.47 0.79
N TRP A 177 -5.89 18.51 1.60
CA TRP A 177 -4.82 19.45 1.97
C TRP A 177 -3.68 18.78 2.73
N LEU A 178 -4.00 17.86 3.65
CA LEU A 178 -3.00 17.09 4.38
C LEU A 178 -2.19 16.19 3.43
N PHE A 179 -2.85 15.51 2.50
CA PHE A 179 -2.17 14.67 1.51
C PHE A 179 -1.30 15.48 0.55
N SER A 180 -1.77 16.63 0.09
CA SER A 180 -1.01 17.46 -0.85
C SER A 180 0.22 18.12 -0.21
N SER A 181 0.20 18.35 1.11
CA SER A 181 1.29 19.02 1.84
C SER A 181 2.28 18.05 2.49
N GLU A 182 1.83 16.90 2.97
CA GLU A 182 2.67 16.00 3.77
C GLU A 182 3.08 14.69 3.07
N VAL A 183 2.42 14.32 1.97
CA VAL A 183 2.78 13.09 1.22
C VAL A 183 3.71 13.42 0.07
N LYS A 184 4.86 12.73 0.05
CA LYS A 184 5.83 12.85 -1.04
C LYS A 184 5.44 11.89 -2.14
N THR A 185 5.07 12.39 -3.31
CA THR A 185 4.65 11.57 -4.44
C THR A 185 5.00 12.23 -5.77
N ASN A 186 5.20 11.41 -6.79
CA ASN A 186 5.25 11.85 -8.19
C ASN A 186 4.00 11.43 -8.99
N LEU A 187 2.91 11.08 -8.29
CA LEU A 187 1.62 10.81 -8.90
C LEU A 187 0.99 12.12 -9.39
N GLY A 188 0.58 12.14 -10.65
CA GLY A 188 -0.26 13.22 -11.15
C GLY A 188 -1.68 13.09 -10.64
N TYR A 189 -2.42 14.21 -10.62
CA TYR A 189 -3.84 14.25 -10.29
C TYR A 189 -4.66 13.23 -11.11
N ARG A 190 -4.28 13.02 -12.38
CA ARG A 190 -4.92 12.08 -13.30
C ARG A 190 -4.78 10.62 -12.87
N ASN A 191 -3.60 10.21 -12.38
CA ASN A 191 -3.36 8.85 -11.89
C ASN A 191 -4.24 8.58 -10.66
N ILE A 192 -4.23 9.53 -9.72
CA ILE A 192 -5.06 9.46 -8.51
C ILE A 192 -6.55 9.35 -8.89
N TRP A 193 -7.01 10.17 -9.83
CA TRP A 193 -8.40 10.17 -10.29
C TRP A 193 -8.81 8.86 -11.01
N ASN A 194 -7.93 8.28 -11.82
CA ASN A 194 -8.21 7.02 -12.49
C ASN A 194 -8.39 5.88 -11.49
N ILE A 195 -7.52 5.83 -10.47
CA ILE A 195 -7.63 4.86 -9.38
C ILE A 195 -8.92 5.11 -8.59
N TYR A 196 -9.28 6.38 -8.34
CA TYR A 196 -10.54 6.76 -7.72
C TYR A 196 -11.74 6.19 -8.45
N ARG A 197 -11.86 6.51 -9.73
CA ARG A 197 -12.98 6.08 -10.55
C ARG A 197 -13.08 4.56 -10.60
N ALA A 198 -11.96 3.85 -10.77
CA ALA A 198 -11.96 2.39 -10.79
C ALA A 198 -12.57 1.80 -9.51
N VAL A 199 -12.18 2.32 -8.34
CA VAL A 199 -12.69 1.83 -7.04
C VAL A 199 -14.13 2.30 -6.78
N ALA A 200 -14.49 3.52 -7.15
CA ALA A 200 -15.83 4.05 -6.96
C ALA A 200 -16.88 3.33 -7.83
N GLU A 201 -16.55 3.04 -9.09
CA GLU A 201 -17.47 2.39 -10.03
C GLU A 201 -17.65 0.89 -9.75
N LYS A 202 -16.58 0.20 -9.35
CA LYS A 202 -16.57 -1.26 -9.19
C LYS A 202 -16.61 -1.73 -7.74
N GLY A 203 -16.51 -0.79 -6.80
CA GLY A 203 -16.43 -1.07 -5.38
C GLY A 203 -15.07 -1.64 -4.96
N PRO A 204 -14.89 -1.91 -3.66
CA PRO A 204 -13.64 -2.40 -3.09
C PRO A 204 -13.28 -3.83 -3.55
N GLY A 205 -14.19 -4.54 -4.21
CA GLY A 205 -13.97 -5.92 -4.68
C GLY A 205 -12.92 -6.05 -5.79
N ILE A 206 -12.53 -4.94 -6.44
CA ILE A 206 -11.45 -4.96 -7.44
C ILE A 206 -10.04 -5.01 -6.84
N LEU A 207 -9.94 -4.87 -5.52
CA LEU A 207 -8.68 -4.79 -4.79
C LEU A 207 -8.20 -6.20 -4.45
N ASN A 208 -7.22 -6.68 -5.21
CA ASN A 208 -6.62 -7.99 -5.01
C ASN A 208 -5.30 -7.85 -4.28
N LYS A 209 -5.24 -8.33 -3.04
CA LYS A 209 -4.11 -8.12 -2.14
C LYS A 209 -3.44 -9.44 -1.77
N LYS A 210 -2.13 -9.50 -1.93
CA LYS A 210 -1.29 -10.60 -1.44
C LYS A 210 -0.05 -10.08 -0.76
N ALA A 211 0.42 -10.85 0.21
CA ALA A 211 1.73 -10.63 0.82
C ALA A 211 2.78 -11.41 0.04
N LEU A 212 3.98 -10.85 -0.08
CA LEU A 212 5.12 -11.61 -0.57
C LEU A 212 5.51 -12.66 0.47
N THR A 213 5.26 -13.92 0.13
CA THR A 213 5.53 -15.08 0.97
C THR A 213 6.92 -15.64 0.71
N GLY A 214 7.54 -16.17 1.75
CA GLY A 214 8.87 -16.76 1.69
C GLY A 214 9.16 -17.57 2.94
N LYS A 215 10.36 -18.14 3.01
CA LYS A 215 10.82 -18.90 4.18
C LYS A 215 11.45 -17.94 5.18
N ASP A 216 10.97 -17.96 6.41
CA ASP A 216 11.62 -17.24 7.50
C ASP A 216 12.90 -17.98 7.90
N CYS A 217 14.01 -17.26 7.90
CA CYS A 217 15.35 -17.75 8.18
C CYS A 217 16.01 -16.89 9.27
N TRP A 218 17.07 -17.44 9.88
CA TRP A 218 17.82 -16.78 10.94
C TRP A 218 19.31 -16.84 10.63
N ALA A 219 20.00 -15.71 10.78
CA ALA A 219 21.46 -15.62 10.76
C ALA A 219 21.91 -15.00 12.09
N GLY A 220 22.30 -15.84 13.05
CA GLY A 220 22.51 -15.41 14.44
C GLY A 220 21.20 -14.93 15.08
N SER A 221 21.22 -13.75 15.70
CA SER A 221 20.03 -13.11 16.30
C SER A 221 19.11 -12.42 15.29
N ARG A 222 19.49 -12.41 14.01
CA ARG A 222 18.82 -11.65 12.97
C ARG A 222 17.85 -12.52 12.18
N ARG A 223 16.57 -12.15 12.20
CA ARG A 223 15.51 -12.75 11.38
C ARG A 223 15.45 -12.08 10.01
N TYR A 224 15.34 -12.88 8.96
CA TYR A 224 15.07 -12.42 7.60
C TYR A 224 14.11 -13.38 6.90
N ARG A 225 13.55 -12.95 5.77
CA ARG A 225 12.69 -13.79 4.93
C ARG A 225 13.33 -13.96 3.57
N GLU A 226 13.55 -15.21 3.20
CA GLU A 226 14.08 -15.59 1.90
C GLU A 226 12.92 -15.88 0.95
N VAL A 227 12.92 -15.20 -0.19
CA VAL A 227 11.86 -15.30 -1.19
C VAL A 227 12.48 -15.89 -2.46
N PRO A 228 11.96 -17.03 -2.96
CA PRO A 228 12.44 -17.60 -4.22
C PRO A 228 12.31 -16.59 -5.38
N PRO A 229 13.26 -16.55 -6.33
CA PRO A 229 13.24 -15.58 -7.42
C PRO A 229 11.92 -15.55 -8.21
N GLU A 230 11.31 -16.71 -8.44
CA GLU A 230 10.03 -16.88 -9.14
C GLU A 230 8.83 -16.32 -8.35
N ALA A 231 8.90 -16.29 -7.02
CA ALA A 231 7.79 -15.86 -6.18
C ALA A 231 7.48 -14.37 -6.35
N TRP A 232 8.48 -13.53 -6.65
CA TRP A 232 8.32 -12.11 -6.93
C TRP A 232 7.39 -11.85 -8.13
N VAL A 233 7.64 -12.53 -9.25
CA VAL A 233 6.83 -12.39 -10.46
C VAL A 233 5.48 -13.10 -10.31
N ASN A 234 5.44 -14.24 -9.64
CA ASN A 234 4.21 -15.02 -9.46
C ASN A 234 3.18 -14.25 -8.62
N VAL A 235 3.58 -13.68 -7.48
CA VAL A 235 2.64 -12.92 -6.63
C VAL A 235 2.07 -11.71 -7.38
N LEU A 236 2.90 -11.05 -8.21
CA LEU A 236 2.47 -9.94 -9.04
C LEU A 236 1.44 -10.37 -10.08
N ASN A 237 1.67 -11.51 -10.76
CA ASN A 237 0.73 -12.05 -11.74
C ASN A 237 -0.59 -12.48 -11.10
N GLU A 238 -0.55 -13.04 -9.90
CA GLU A 238 -1.74 -13.46 -9.16
C GLU A 238 -2.64 -12.29 -8.80
N VAL A 239 -2.09 -11.19 -8.28
CA VAL A 239 -2.89 -10.01 -7.93
C VAL A 239 -3.36 -9.23 -9.17
N SER A 240 -2.70 -9.43 -10.31
CA SER A 240 -2.98 -8.73 -11.56
C SER A 240 -3.97 -9.47 -12.47
N ARG A 241 -4.34 -10.73 -12.18
CA ARG A 241 -5.24 -11.53 -13.02
C ARG A 241 -6.57 -11.88 -12.35
N ALA A 242 -6.69 -11.58 -11.06
CA ALA A 242 -7.87 -11.88 -10.25
C ALA A 242 -9.01 -10.88 -10.46
#